data_AF-A0A935SW93-F1
#
_entry.id   AF-A0A935SW93-F1
#
_cell.length_a   1.000
_cell.length_b   1.000
_cell.length_c   1.000
_cell.angle_alpha   90.00
_cell.angle_beta   90.00
_cell.angle_gamma   90.00
#
_symmetry.space_group_name_H-M   'P 1'
#
loop_
_entity.id
_entity.type
_entity.pdbx_description
1 polymer ?
#
loop_
_entity_poly.entity_id
_entity_poly.type
_entity_poly.pdbx_seq_one_letter_code
_entity_poly.pdbx_strand_id
1 'polypeptide(L)'
;MAKRRLIAMLIISILAAISAGCGNGSNNAVNANRPSSANRANSAAKTNVEELGVLINIPYETDDIVWKEDETNKKLVAVFRLMPTDSARLVAEAEKSRPSQPATISTESWFPAELIAQSSMSGDDTLSGKSYAASSFLQEPYKNGSVTRIDNTDYFVLDVSAK
;
A
#
# COMPACT_ATOMS: atom_id res chain seq x y z
N MET A 1 0.33 31.68 72.01
CA MET A 1 0.89 30.62 71.14
C MET A 1 0.63 31.05 69.70
N ALA A 2 1.63 31.29 68.85
CA ALA A 2 2.41 30.29 68.10
C ALA A 2 1.51 29.52 67.10
N LYS A 3 1.73 29.49 65.77
CA LYS A 3 2.98 29.66 64.98
C LYS A 3 2.72 29.95 63.48
N ARG A 4 3.65 30.68 62.85
CA ARG A 4 4.12 30.63 61.42
C ARG A 4 3.13 31.12 60.33
N ARG A 5 3.38 32.14 59.50
CA ARG A 5 4.56 32.70 58.75
C ARG A 5 4.88 32.04 57.39
N LEU A 6 5.23 32.91 56.41
CA LEU A 6 5.88 32.71 55.09
C LEU A 6 4.98 32.02 54.03
N ILE A 7 4.99 32.33 52.72
CA ILE A 7 5.73 33.26 51.81
C ILE A 7 4.70 33.74 50.73
N ALA A 8 4.65 34.94 50.12
CA ALA A 8 5.55 36.08 49.86
C ALA A 8 6.59 35.92 48.72
N MET A 9 6.15 35.89 47.45
CA MET A 9 7.03 36.28 46.31
C MET A 9 6.28 37.06 45.23
N LEU A 10 6.55 38.37 45.24
CA LEU A 10 6.32 39.34 44.18
C LEU A 10 7.52 39.28 43.22
N ILE A 11 7.31 39.11 41.92
CA ILE A 11 8.34 39.41 40.90
C ILE A 11 7.71 40.30 39.83
N ILE A 12 8.39 41.40 39.53
CA ILE A 12 7.93 42.53 38.72
C ILE A 12 8.87 42.72 37.52
N SER A 13 8.28 43.11 36.39
CA SER A 13 8.87 43.83 35.25
C SER A 13 9.79 43.14 34.24
N ILE A 14 9.32 43.21 32.98
CA ILE A 14 9.95 43.89 31.82
C ILE A 14 11.42 43.56 31.52
N LEU A 15 11.64 42.92 30.36
CA LEU A 15 12.56 43.48 29.36
C LEU A 15 12.19 43.04 27.94
N ALA A 16 12.07 44.00 27.02
CA ALA A 16 11.99 43.72 25.59
C ALA A 16 13.40 43.79 24.99
N ALA A 17 13.79 42.77 24.22
CA ALA A 17 15.04 42.77 23.46
C ALA A 17 14.75 42.36 22.01
N ILE A 18 14.80 43.34 21.11
CA ILE A 18 14.77 43.12 19.66
C ILE A 18 16.15 42.61 19.27
N SER A 19 16.22 41.45 18.62
CA SER A 19 17.41 41.05 17.85
C SER A 19 16.99 40.38 16.55
N ALA A 20 17.40 40.96 15.44
CA ALA A 20 17.21 40.39 14.11
C ALA A 20 18.29 39.32 13.88
N GLY A 21 17.87 38.06 13.76
CA GLY A 21 18.74 36.94 13.46
C GLY A 21 18.38 36.30 12.12
N CYS A 22 18.94 36.81 11.02
CA CYS A 22 18.93 36.09 9.75
C CYS A 22 19.90 34.91 9.84
N GLY A 23 19.38 33.71 10.08
CA GLY A 23 20.15 32.46 10.15
C GLY A 23 19.53 31.37 9.30
N ASN A 24 20.10 31.11 8.13
CA ASN A 24 19.75 29.95 7.30
C ASN A 24 20.01 28.64 8.06
N GLY A 25 19.05 27.71 8.04
CA GLY A 25 19.19 26.44 8.75
C GLY A 25 18.06 25.46 8.48
N SER A 26 17.85 25.11 7.20
CA SER A 26 17.03 24.00 6.70
C SER A 26 15.81 23.60 7.56
N ASN A 27 14.65 24.19 7.24
CA ASN A 27 13.38 23.56 7.55
C ASN A 27 13.36 22.17 6.90
N ASN A 28 13.48 21.11 7.71
CA ASN A 28 13.04 19.77 7.31
C ASN A 28 11.51 19.82 7.21
N ALA A 29 11.02 20.37 6.10
CA ALA A 29 9.73 20.01 5.57
C ALA A 29 9.77 18.50 5.40
N VAL A 30 9.14 17.78 6.34
CA VAL A 30 8.77 16.39 6.13
C VAL A 30 7.81 16.43 4.96
N ASN A 31 8.37 16.24 3.77
CA ASN A 31 7.62 16.12 2.54
C ASN A 31 6.87 14.79 2.64
N ALA A 32 5.72 14.84 3.31
CA ALA A 32 4.71 13.81 3.29
C ALA A 32 4.09 13.78 1.88
N ASN A 33 4.93 13.45 0.90
CA ASN A 33 4.55 13.03 -0.43
C ASN A 33 3.93 11.64 -0.32
N ARG A 34 2.85 11.54 0.47
CA ARG A 34 1.80 10.55 0.25
C ARG A 34 1.37 10.79 -1.19
N PRO A 35 1.55 9.83 -2.12
CA PRO A 35 0.71 9.82 -3.30
C PRO A 35 -0.72 9.61 -2.78
N SER A 36 -1.46 10.70 -2.63
CA SER A 36 -2.91 10.62 -2.57
C SER A 36 -3.34 9.85 -3.81
N SER A 37 -4.08 8.76 -3.61
CA SER A 37 -4.67 7.97 -4.70
C SER A 37 -5.80 8.78 -5.34
N ALA A 38 -5.43 9.84 -6.05
CA ALA A 38 -6.32 10.71 -6.80
C ALA A 38 -6.53 10.10 -8.19
N ASN A 39 -7.80 9.83 -8.52
CA ASN A 39 -8.23 9.26 -9.80
C ASN A 39 -7.51 7.96 -10.23
N ARG A 40 -7.88 6.85 -9.58
CA ARG A 40 -8.13 5.64 -10.38
C ARG A 40 -9.50 5.81 -11.03
N ALA A 41 -9.63 5.49 -12.31
CA ALA A 41 -10.90 5.59 -13.02
C ALA A 41 -12.03 4.86 -12.25
N ASN A 42 -13.23 5.45 -12.22
CA ASN A 42 -14.33 5.03 -11.34
C ASN A 42 -15.06 3.77 -11.85
N SER A 43 -14.31 2.72 -12.18
CA SER A 43 -14.83 1.40 -12.51
C SER A 43 -15.24 0.65 -11.24
N ALA A 44 -16.38 -0.03 -11.30
CA ALA A 44 -16.78 -0.97 -10.26
C ALA A 44 -15.81 -2.16 -10.22
N ALA A 45 -15.63 -2.75 -9.04
CA ALA A 45 -14.85 -3.97 -8.94
C ALA A 45 -15.61 -5.13 -9.60
N LYS A 46 -14.88 -5.93 -10.38
CA LYS A 46 -15.38 -7.09 -11.12
C LYS A 46 -14.87 -8.37 -10.46
N THR A 47 -15.64 -9.45 -10.57
CA THR A 47 -15.30 -10.76 -9.96
C THR A 47 -15.34 -11.92 -10.97
N ASN A 48 -15.55 -11.62 -12.26
CA ASN A 48 -15.54 -12.64 -13.30
C ASN A 48 -14.08 -12.92 -13.73
N VAL A 49 -13.69 -14.21 -13.70
CA VAL A 49 -12.33 -14.66 -14.02
C VAL A 49 -12.11 -14.79 -15.53
N GLU A 50 -13.15 -15.15 -16.29
CA GLU A 50 -13.08 -15.30 -17.74
C GLU A 50 -12.83 -13.96 -18.45
N GLU A 51 -13.52 -12.89 -18.03
CA GLU A 51 -13.27 -11.51 -18.48
C GLU A 51 -11.83 -11.07 -18.18
N LEU A 52 -11.30 -11.44 -17.00
CA LEU A 52 -9.92 -11.11 -16.64
C LEU A 52 -8.91 -11.88 -17.49
N GLY A 53 -9.19 -13.15 -17.78
CA GLY A 53 -8.39 -14.01 -18.66
C GLY A 53 -8.30 -13.53 -20.12
N VAL A 54 -9.20 -12.63 -20.55
CA VAL A 54 -9.09 -11.94 -21.85
C VAL A 54 -8.07 -10.78 -21.79
N LEU A 55 -7.76 -10.25 -20.61
CA LEU A 55 -6.88 -9.09 -20.42
C LEU A 55 -5.45 -9.47 -19.99
N ILE A 56 -5.32 -10.53 -19.19
CA ILE A 56 -4.06 -11.02 -18.64
C ILE A 56 -4.02 -12.55 -18.68
N ASN A 57 -2.82 -13.14 -18.65
CA ASN A 57 -2.70 -14.59 -18.46
C ASN A 57 -2.92 -14.94 -16.98
N ILE A 58 -3.73 -15.97 -16.70
CA ILE A 58 -3.94 -16.46 -15.33
C ILE A 58 -3.37 -17.91 -15.28
N PRO A 59 -2.17 -18.13 -14.71
CA PRO A 59 -1.47 -19.41 -14.81
C PRO A 59 -2.02 -20.53 -13.92
N TYR A 60 -2.87 -20.20 -12.93
CA TYR A 60 -3.41 -21.12 -11.94
C TYR A 60 -4.88 -20.78 -11.64
N GLU A 61 -5.69 -21.78 -11.25
CA GLU A 61 -7.08 -21.56 -10.85
C GLU A 61 -7.17 -20.76 -9.53
N THR A 62 -8.15 -19.86 -9.43
CA THR A 62 -8.32 -18.93 -8.31
C THR A 62 -9.60 -19.21 -7.53
N ASP A 63 -9.50 -19.42 -6.22
CA ASP A 63 -10.66 -19.65 -5.33
C ASP A 63 -11.59 -18.43 -5.20
N ASP A 64 -10.98 -17.24 -5.28
CA ASP A 64 -11.61 -15.94 -5.10
C ASP A 64 -10.85 -14.94 -5.95
N ILE A 65 -11.58 -14.01 -6.59
CA ILE A 65 -10.98 -12.98 -7.43
C ILE A 65 -11.82 -11.72 -7.50
N VAL A 66 -11.16 -10.58 -7.29
CA VAL A 66 -11.73 -9.24 -7.42
C VAL A 66 -10.74 -8.34 -8.13
N TRP A 67 -11.16 -7.64 -9.19
CA TRP A 67 -10.26 -6.83 -10.00
C TRP A 67 -10.87 -5.51 -10.47
N LYS A 68 -10.00 -4.57 -10.81
CA LYS A 68 -10.33 -3.28 -11.45
C LYS A 68 -9.36 -2.97 -12.56
N GLU A 69 -9.90 -2.40 -13.64
CA GLU A 69 -9.13 -1.77 -14.70
C GLU A 69 -9.29 -0.25 -14.61
N ASP A 70 -8.16 0.44 -14.67
CA ASP A 70 -8.06 1.86 -14.99
C ASP A 70 -7.75 2.00 -16.48
N GLU A 71 -8.81 2.11 -17.27
CA GLU A 71 -8.73 2.25 -18.72
C GLU A 71 -7.99 3.51 -19.17
N THR A 72 -7.89 4.53 -18.31
CA THR A 72 -7.23 5.82 -18.60
C THR A 72 -5.71 5.66 -18.53
N ASN A 73 -5.24 5.03 -17.46
CA ASN A 73 -3.81 4.79 -17.23
C ASN A 73 -3.30 3.49 -17.87
N LYS A 74 -4.20 2.66 -18.44
CA LYS A 74 -3.90 1.30 -18.92
C LYS A 74 -3.18 0.48 -17.84
N LYS A 75 -3.81 0.46 -16.68
CA LYS A 75 -3.37 -0.24 -15.47
C LYS A 75 -4.50 -1.17 -15.00
N LEU A 76 -4.14 -2.38 -14.61
CA LEU A 76 -5.07 -3.34 -14.03
C LEU A 76 -4.54 -3.77 -12.65
N VAL A 77 -5.45 -3.84 -11.68
CA VAL A 77 -5.16 -4.38 -10.34
C VAL A 77 -6.13 -5.51 -10.06
N ALA A 78 -5.61 -6.71 -9.79
CA ALA A 78 -6.38 -7.88 -9.42
C ALA A 78 -5.93 -8.40 -8.06
N VAL A 79 -6.89 -8.70 -7.20
CA VAL A 79 -6.69 -9.39 -5.92
C VAL A 79 -7.31 -10.77 -6.04
N PHE A 80 -6.52 -11.82 -5.88
CA PHE A 80 -6.99 -13.20 -6.02
C PHE A 80 -6.38 -14.12 -4.98
N ARG A 81 -7.11 -15.18 -4.61
CA ARG A 81 -6.61 -16.26 -3.77
C ARG A 81 -6.28 -17.48 -4.61
N LEU A 82 -5.11 -18.08 -4.36
CA LEU A 82 -4.74 -19.38 -4.92
C LEU A 82 -4.84 -20.47 -3.84
N MET A 83 -5.03 -21.71 -4.27
CA MET A 83 -4.82 -22.85 -3.38
C MET A 83 -3.36 -22.85 -2.86
N PRO A 84 -3.08 -23.30 -1.62
CA PRO A 84 -1.73 -23.27 -1.04
C PRO A 84 -0.64 -23.97 -1.88
N THR A 85 -1.02 -25.00 -2.63
CA THR A 85 -0.13 -25.73 -3.55
C THR A 85 0.32 -24.87 -4.74
N ASP A 86 -0.58 -24.08 -5.30
CA ASP A 86 -0.30 -23.26 -6.48
C ASP A 86 0.26 -21.89 -6.09
N SER A 87 -0.14 -21.36 -4.93
CA SER A 87 0.54 -20.29 -4.20
C SER A 87 2.05 -20.57 -4.06
N ALA A 88 2.42 -21.79 -3.61
CA ALA A 88 3.81 -22.20 -3.49
C ALA A 88 4.53 -22.36 -4.85
N ARG A 89 3.86 -22.90 -5.87
CA ARG A 89 4.41 -23.05 -7.24
C ARG A 89 4.66 -21.70 -7.89
N LEU A 90 3.69 -20.79 -7.86
CA LEU A 90 3.81 -19.44 -8.40
C LEU A 90 5.00 -18.70 -7.79
N VAL A 91 5.15 -18.76 -6.46
CA VAL A 91 6.31 -18.18 -5.76
C VAL A 91 7.62 -18.80 -6.26
N ALA A 92 7.72 -20.14 -6.27
CA ALA A 92 8.92 -20.85 -6.72
C ALA A 92 9.26 -20.62 -8.20
N GLU A 93 8.28 -20.27 -9.05
CA GLU A 93 8.50 -19.90 -10.44
C GLU A 93 8.92 -18.44 -10.60
N ALA A 94 8.25 -17.52 -9.91
CA ALA A 94 8.55 -16.10 -10.00
C ALA A 94 9.93 -15.76 -9.41
N GLU A 95 10.37 -16.50 -8.38
CA GLU A 95 11.72 -16.36 -7.80
C GLU A 95 12.85 -16.78 -8.75
N LYS A 96 12.57 -17.61 -9.77
CA LYS A 96 13.55 -17.93 -10.85
C LYS A 96 13.85 -16.73 -11.73
N SER A 97 12.91 -15.78 -11.83
CA SER A 97 13.05 -14.55 -12.62
C SER A 97 13.74 -13.45 -11.82
N ARG A 98 13.29 -13.20 -10.58
CA ARG A 98 13.96 -12.29 -9.63
C ARG A 98 13.67 -12.70 -8.18
N PRO A 99 14.62 -12.54 -7.24
CA PRO A 99 14.34 -12.69 -5.82
C PRO A 99 13.20 -11.79 -5.36
N SER A 100 12.45 -12.26 -4.36
CA SER A 100 11.36 -11.50 -3.76
C SER A 100 11.84 -10.26 -3.01
N GLN A 101 11.02 -9.22 -2.99
CA GLN A 101 11.28 -7.96 -2.29
C GLN A 101 10.15 -7.68 -1.28
N PRO A 102 10.44 -7.19 -0.07
CA PRO A 102 9.41 -6.71 0.85
C PRO A 102 8.57 -5.61 0.18
N ALA A 103 7.26 -5.68 0.36
CA ALA A 103 6.32 -4.75 -0.23
C ALA A 103 5.22 -4.38 0.77
N THR A 104 4.67 -3.17 0.60
CA THR A 104 3.54 -2.66 1.35
C THR A 104 2.49 -2.18 0.36
N ILE A 105 1.29 -2.73 0.46
CA ILE A 105 0.16 -2.41 -0.43
C ILE A 105 -0.85 -1.56 0.35
N SER A 106 -1.25 -0.43 -0.19
CA SER A 106 -2.40 0.32 0.34
C SER A 106 -3.68 -0.44 0.06
N THR A 107 -4.47 -0.67 1.10
CA THR A 107 -5.74 -1.40 1.01
C THR A 107 -6.81 -0.50 0.40
N GLU A 108 -7.71 -1.08 -0.38
CA GLU A 108 -8.82 -0.36 -0.98
C GLU A 108 -10.16 -0.96 -0.53
N SER A 109 -11.21 -0.14 -0.47
CA SER A 109 -12.54 -0.52 0.02
C SER A 109 -13.26 -1.60 -0.79
N TRP A 110 -12.68 -2.03 -1.91
CA TRP A 110 -13.17 -3.10 -2.78
C TRP A 110 -12.36 -4.40 -2.67
N PHE A 111 -11.28 -4.43 -1.88
CA PHE A 111 -10.54 -5.67 -1.62
C PHE A 111 -11.42 -6.68 -0.86
N PRO A 112 -11.09 -7.98 -0.89
CA PRO A 112 -11.71 -8.99 -0.06
C PRO A 112 -11.75 -8.58 1.43
N ALA A 113 -12.87 -8.85 2.09
CA ALA A 113 -13.13 -8.39 3.46
C ALA A 113 -12.10 -8.88 4.48
N GLU A 114 -11.50 -10.05 4.25
CA GLU A 114 -10.40 -10.61 5.04
C GLU A 114 -9.17 -9.68 5.04
N LEU A 115 -8.78 -9.18 3.87
CA LEU A 115 -7.65 -8.25 3.71
C LEU A 115 -7.97 -6.87 4.30
N ILE A 116 -9.20 -6.38 4.12
CA ILE A 116 -9.64 -5.13 4.76
C ILE A 116 -9.52 -5.27 6.29
N ALA A 117 -10.04 -6.36 6.88
CA ALA A 117 -9.92 -6.62 8.30
C ALA A 117 -8.46 -6.72 8.78
N GLN A 118 -7.58 -7.40 8.04
CA GLN A 118 -6.15 -7.48 8.33
C GLN A 118 -5.49 -6.10 8.36
N SER A 119 -5.81 -5.22 7.40
CA SER A 119 -5.28 -3.85 7.39
C SER A 119 -5.82 -2.98 8.53
N SER A 120 -7.09 -3.15 8.92
CA SER A 120 -7.65 -2.44 10.08
C SER A 120 -7.04 -2.88 11.42
N MET A 121 -6.56 -4.12 11.52
CA MET A 121 -5.83 -4.60 12.70
C MET A 121 -4.41 -4.03 12.79
N SER A 122 -3.77 -3.65 11.68
CA SER A 122 -2.45 -2.99 11.69
C SER A 122 -2.54 -1.50 12.03
N GLY A 123 -3.68 -0.86 11.72
CA GLY A 123 -3.96 0.55 12.01
C GLY A 123 -3.49 1.54 10.93
N ASP A 124 -2.79 1.06 9.90
CA ASP A 124 -2.15 1.88 8.86
C ASP A 124 -2.79 1.74 7.46
N ASP A 125 -3.99 1.14 7.36
CA ASP A 125 -4.72 0.84 6.10
C ASP A 125 -3.86 0.12 5.03
N THR A 126 -2.83 -0.60 5.47
CA THR A 126 -1.85 -1.26 4.59
C THR A 126 -1.68 -2.75 4.91
N LEU A 127 -1.25 -3.48 3.88
CA LEU A 127 -0.92 -4.90 3.92
C LEU A 127 0.58 -5.08 3.66
N SER A 128 1.23 -5.91 4.50
CA SER A 128 2.61 -6.34 4.26
C SER A 128 2.64 -7.58 3.39
N GLY A 129 3.69 -7.74 2.60
CA GLY A 129 3.87 -8.90 1.74
C GLY A 129 5.21 -8.94 1.03
N LYS A 130 5.31 -9.87 0.08
CA LYS A 130 6.48 -10.06 -0.79
C LYS A 130 6.09 -9.90 -2.25
N SER A 131 6.77 -9.00 -2.95
CA SER A 131 6.60 -8.72 -4.37
C SER A 131 7.55 -9.55 -5.22
N TYR A 132 7.00 -10.16 -6.28
CA TYR A 132 7.67 -11.00 -7.27
C TYR A 132 7.47 -10.41 -8.69
N ALA A 133 8.13 -10.98 -9.70
CA ALA A 133 7.90 -10.58 -11.09
C ALA A 133 6.51 -11.05 -11.58
N ALA A 134 5.73 -10.18 -12.21
CA ALA A 134 4.44 -10.54 -12.80
C ALA A 134 4.54 -11.21 -14.19
N SER A 135 5.73 -11.63 -14.63
CA SER A 135 5.99 -12.04 -16.03
C SER A 135 5.08 -13.15 -16.54
N SER A 136 4.60 -14.05 -15.67
CA SER A 136 3.64 -15.11 -15.98
C SER A 136 2.21 -14.62 -16.25
N PHE A 137 1.89 -13.37 -15.89
CA PHE A 137 0.56 -12.77 -16.05
C PHE A 137 0.47 -11.80 -17.22
N LEU A 138 1.60 -11.35 -17.77
CA LEU A 138 1.62 -10.29 -18.78
C LEU A 138 1.07 -10.76 -20.13
N GLN A 139 0.14 -10.00 -20.67
CA GLN A 139 -0.43 -10.11 -22.01
C GLN A 139 -0.61 -8.70 -22.57
N GLU A 140 -0.52 -8.51 -23.90
CA GLU A 140 -0.73 -7.18 -24.48
C GLU A 140 -2.12 -6.61 -24.12
N PRO A 141 -2.22 -5.31 -23.74
CA PRO A 141 -1.18 -4.28 -23.82
C PRO A 141 -0.23 -4.20 -22.62
N TYR A 142 -0.42 -5.01 -21.57
CA TYR A 142 0.33 -4.97 -20.32
C TYR A 142 1.74 -5.55 -20.50
N LYS A 143 2.77 -4.77 -20.13
CA LYS A 143 4.20 -5.11 -20.34
C LYS A 143 5.05 -5.02 -19.08
N ASN A 144 4.54 -4.33 -18.06
CA ASN A 144 5.20 -4.16 -16.77
C ASN A 144 4.24 -4.56 -15.65
N GLY A 145 4.77 -4.96 -14.50
CA GLY A 145 3.96 -5.25 -13.32
C GLY A 145 4.66 -6.05 -12.25
N SER A 146 3.96 -6.22 -11.12
CA SER A 146 4.40 -7.06 -10.01
C SER A 146 3.23 -7.83 -9.42
N VAL A 147 3.52 -9.01 -8.87
CA VAL A 147 2.55 -9.81 -8.12
C VAL A 147 3.05 -9.89 -6.68
N THR A 148 2.22 -9.51 -5.72
CA THR A 148 2.59 -9.41 -4.30
C THR A 148 1.78 -10.40 -3.48
N ARG A 149 2.43 -11.39 -2.88
CA ARG A 149 1.78 -12.28 -1.91
C ARG A 149 1.62 -11.53 -0.60
N ILE A 150 0.41 -11.51 -0.02
CA ILE A 150 0.13 -10.86 1.26
C ILE A 150 0.49 -11.81 2.41
N ASP A 151 1.21 -11.28 3.41
CA ASP A 151 1.72 -12.07 4.54
C ASP A 151 0.60 -12.71 5.35
N ASN A 152 0.84 -13.95 5.79
CA ASN A 152 -0.12 -14.81 6.52
C ASN A 152 -1.40 -15.18 5.75
N THR A 153 -1.42 -15.01 4.43
CA THR A 153 -2.53 -15.42 3.56
C THR A 153 -2.03 -16.18 2.31
N ASP A 154 -2.98 -16.68 1.52
CA ASP A 154 -2.75 -17.11 0.14
C ASP A 154 -3.37 -16.13 -0.90
N TYR A 155 -3.64 -14.90 -0.47
CA TYR A 155 -4.01 -13.81 -1.37
C TYR A 155 -2.78 -13.18 -2.04
N PHE A 156 -2.97 -12.83 -3.30
CA PHE A 156 -2.02 -12.12 -4.13
C PHE A 156 -2.66 -10.84 -4.67
N VAL A 157 -1.88 -9.76 -4.71
CA VAL A 157 -2.23 -8.50 -5.39
C VAL A 157 -1.33 -8.38 -6.62
N LEU A 158 -1.92 -8.53 -7.80
CA LEU A 158 -1.30 -8.27 -9.08
C LEU A 158 -1.57 -6.82 -9.50
N ASP A 159 -0.50 -6.12 -9.87
CA ASP A 159 -0.54 -4.76 -10.39
C ASP A 159 0.25 -4.75 -11.72
N VAL A 160 -0.44 -4.48 -12.83
CA VAL A 160 0.14 -4.48 -14.18
C VAL A 160 -0.19 -3.21 -14.94
N SER A 161 0.73 -2.77 -15.81
CA SER A 161 0.60 -1.57 -16.64
C SER A 161 1.12 -1.77 -18.07
N ALA A 162 0.55 -1.02 -19.01
CA ALA A 162 1.00 -0.98 -20.40
C ALA A 162 2.24 -0.08 -20.63
N LYS A 163 2.67 0.65 -19.60
CA LYS A 163 3.84 1.53 -19.57
C LYS A 163 4.58 1.35 -18.25
#